data_AF-Q383S2-F1
#
_entry.id   AF-Q383S2-F1
#
_cell.length_a   1.000
_cell.length_b   1.000
_cell.length_c   1.000
_cell.angle_alpha   90.00
_cell.angle_beta   90.00
_cell.angle_gamma   90.00
#
_symmetry.space_group_name_H-M   'P 1'
#
loop_
_entity.id
_entity.type
_entity.pdbx_description
1 polymer ?
#
loop_
_entity_poly.entity_id
_entity_poly.type
_entity_poly.pdbx_seq_one_letter_code
_entity_poly.pdbx_strand_id
1 'polypeptide(L)'
;MVLTGVKLAEDINYWIRYIDCALSHPLPLPKNKHVFHSDQRLAPEIRDLYDCLYKLYAEESASEYFREPVDALRVGAWNYYSVITEPMSLRTVLDYIVQGGRYSQVEQIMNDVELIWKNCERYNGAESHLAADARRCRAILEKHRERLADEQTAPAAEVDELIEALESMDDSVLKAVEAYFLREDPTLILSSGDVDIPSLRVKHLRAMKEIVQRAANGQLE
;
A
#
# COMPACT_ATOMS: atom_id res chain seq x y z
N MET A 1 16.89 49.42 20.20
CA MET A 1 17.31 48.11 19.64
C MET A 1 17.53 48.31 18.15
N VAL A 2 18.75 48.60 17.72
CA VAL A 2 19.05 48.79 16.29
C VAL A 2 19.07 47.39 15.68
N LEU A 3 18.01 47.01 14.97
CA LEU A 3 18.08 45.88 14.06
C LEU A 3 19.20 46.23 13.08
N THR A 4 20.30 45.48 13.11
CA THR A 4 21.39 45.67 12.14
C THR A 4 20.79 45.52 10.74
N GLY A 5 21.26 46.28 9.75
CA GLY A 5 20.70 46.22 8.39
C GLY A 5 20.62 44.81 7.79
N VAL A 6 21.52 43.92 8.24
CA VAL A 6 21.51 42.48 7.91
C VAL A 6 20.24 41.79 8.43
N LYS A 7 19.88 42.00 9.70
CA LYS A 7 18.68 41.40 10.29
C LYS A 7 17.40 41.88 9.59
N LEU A 8 17.32 43.17 9.24
CA LEU A 8 16.18 43.69 8.47
C LEU A 8 16.06 43.03 7.09
N ALA A 9 17.17 42.83 6.39
CA ALA A 9 17.17 42.17 5.09
C ALA A 9 16.76 40.68 5.18
N GLU A 10 17.22 39.96 6.20
CA GLU A 10 16.82 38.58 6.49
C GLU A 10 15.31 38.50 6.80
N ASP A 11 14.79 39.42 7.62
CA ASP A 11 13.36 39.49 7.95
C ASP A 11 12.51 39.76 6.70
N ILE A 12 12.92 40.68 5.82
CA ILE A 12 12.21 40.97 4.56
C ILE A 12 12.20 39.73 3.65
N ASN A 13 13.36 39.08 3.47
CA ASN A 13 13.46 37.90 2.62
C ASN A 13 12.63 36.72 3.16
N TYR A 14 12.51 36.59 4.48
CA TYR A 14 11.63 35.60 5.10
C TYR A 14 10.16 35.86 4.71
N TRP A 15 9.68 37.09 4.82
CA TRP A 15 8.30 37.43 4.48
C TRP A 15 7.99 37.30 2.99
N ILE A 16 8.95 37.60 2.11
CA ILE A 16 8.80 37.35 0.66
C ILE A 16 8.55 35.85 0.42
N ARG A 17 9.39 34.97 0.99
CA ARG A 17 9.24 33.51 0.85
C ARG A 17 7.91 33.02 1.41
N TYR A 18 7.46 33.55 2.55
CA TYR A 18 6.16 33.25 3.12
C TYR A 18 5.02 33.59 2.16
N ILE A 19 5.05 34.79 1.56
CA ILE A 19 4.03 35.28 0.63
C ILE A 19 4.01 34.42 -0.65
N ASP A 20 5.17 34.14 -1.23
CA ASP A 20 5.28 33.29 -2.43
C ASP A 20 4.72 31.89 -2.17
N CYS A 21 5.02 31.33 -0.99
CA CYS A 21 4.44 30.06 -0.55
C CYS A 21 2.92 30.16 -0.46
N ALA A 22 2.39 31.19 0.21
CA ALA A 22 0.95 31.35 0.41
C ALA A 22 0.18 31.51 -0.90
N LEU A 23 0.77 32.18 -1.89
CA LEU A 23 0.20 32.35 -3.22
C LEU A 23 0.18 31.05 -4.03
N SER A 24 1.16 30.16 -3.80
CA SER A 24 1.27 28.87 -4.49
C SER A 24 0.61 27.72 -3.72
N HIS A 25 0.15 27.97 -2.49
CA HIS A 25 -0.36 26.94 -1.59
C HIS A 25 -1.76 26.46 -2.01
N PRO A 26 -2.04 25.15 -2.04
CA PRO A 26 -3.39 24.65 -2.23
C PRO A 26 -4.26 25.10 -1.06
N LEU A 27 -5.23 25.96 -1.31
CA LEU A 27 -6.20 26.43 -0.34
C LEU A 27 -7.62 26.26 -0.88
N PRO A 28 -8.58 25.79 -0.05
CA PRO A 28 -8.40 25.37 1.33
C PRO A 28 -7.78 23.97 1.45
N LEU A 29 -6.99 23.74 2.50
CA LEU A 29 -6.65 22.38 2.92
C LEU A 29 -7.85 21.65 3.53
N PRO A 30 -7.91 20.31 3.45
CA PRO A 30 -8.95 19.54 4.13
C PRO A 30 -8.93 19.76 5.65
N LYS A 31 -10.12 19.99 6.25
CA LYS A 31 -10.24 20.30 7.70
C LYS A 31 -10.33 19.07 8.61
N ASN A 32 -10.83 17.95 8.08
CA ASN A 32 -11.00 16.67 8.80
C ASN A 32 -10.20 15.57 8.11
N LYS A 33 -9.95 14.45 8.78
CA LYS A 33 -9.36 13.25 8.17
C LYS A 33 -10.30 12.62 7.13
N HIS A 34 -9.74 11.82 6.21
CA HIS A 34 -10.53 10.96 5.34
C HIS A 34 -11.36 9.98 6.18
N VAL A 35 -12.60 9.75 5.78
CA VAL A 35 -13.48 8.75 6.40
C VAL A 35 -13.56 7.56 5.45
N PHE A 36 -13.49 6.35 5.98
CA PHE A 36 -13.64 5.15 5.16
C PHE A 36 -15.01 5.12 4.45
N HIS A 37 -14.99 4.86 3.15
CA HIS A 37 -16.16 4.72 2.31
C HIS A 37 -16.17 3.34 1.66
N SER A 38 -17.07 2.47 2.12
CA SER A 38 -17.37 1.25 1.39
C SER A 38 -18.26 1.59 0.21
N ASP A 39 -17.72 1.51 -1.02
CA ASP A 39 -18.49 1.68 -2.25
C ASP A 39 -18.45 0.42 -3.10
N GLN A 40 -19.59 -0.26 -3.17
CA GLN A 40 -19.75 -1.50 -3.94
C GLN A 40 -19.75 -1.25 -5.45
N ARG A 41 -19.91 0.00 -5.91
CA ARG A 41 -19.89 0.36 -7.34
C ARG A 41 -18.48 0.43 -7.90
N LEU A 42 -17.47 0.53 -7.04
CA LEU A 42 -16.07 0.43 -7.46
C LEU A 42 -15.78 -0.96 -8.01
N ALA A 43 -14.93 -1.02 -9.05
CA ALA A 43 -14.37 -2.28 -9.51
C ALA A 43 -13.67 -3.00 -8.34
N PRO A 44 -13.78 -4.34 -8.22
CA PRO A 44 -13.21 -5.09 -7.10
C PRO A 44 -11.76 -4.74 -6.79
N GLU A 45 -10.91 -4.67 -7.82
CA GLU A 45 -9.49 -4.36 -7.73
C GLU A 45 -9.21 -2.93 -7.24
N ILE A 46 -10.07 -1.97 -7.56
CA ILE A 46 -9.98 -0.59 -7.06
C ILE A 46 -10.43 -0.53 -5.60
N ARG A 47 -11.51 -1.24 -5.25
CA ARG A 47 -12.01 -1.34 -3.87
C ARG A 47 -10.97 -1.98 -2.96
N ASP A 48 -10.35 -3.06 -3.42
CA ASP A 48 -9.28 -3.77 -2.74
C ASP A 48 -8.05 -2.88 -2.49
N LEU A 49 -7.63 -2.11 -3.51
CA LEU A 49 -6.55 -1.14 -3.34
C LEU A 49 -6.95 0.00 -2.38
N TYR A 50 -8.19 0.49 -2.46
CA TYR A 50 -8.71 1.50 -1.55
C TYR A 50 -8.63 1.04 -0.09
N ASP A 51 -9.02 -0.20 0.20
CA ASP A 51 -8.93 -0.79 1.55
C ASP A 51 -7.47 -0.87 2.04
N CYS A 52 -6.55 -1.24 1.16
CA CYS A 52 -5.11 -1.27 1.48
C CYS A 52 -4.56 0.14 1.77
N LEU A 53 -4.92 1.12 0.94
CA LEU A 53 -4.50 2.52 1.12
C LEU A 53 -5.11 3.15 2.37
N TYR A 54 -6.35 2.81 2.70
CA TYR A 54 -6.99 3.31 3.91
C TYR A 54 -6.32 2.76 5.17
N LYS A 55 -5.94 1.47 5.20
CA LYS A 55 -5.14 0.89 6.30
C LYS A 55 -3.80 1.61 6.45
N LEU A 56 -3.08 1.81 5.34
CA LEU A 56 -1.83 2.59 5.35
C LEU A 56 -2.05 4.01 5.88
N TYR A 57 -3.13 4.68 5.47
CA TYR A 57 -3.48 6.03 5.90
C TYR A 57 -3.85 6.11 7.39
N ALA A 58 -4.66 5.17 7.89
CA ALA A 58 -5.29 5.26 9.20
C ALA A 58 -4.47 4.59 10.32
N GLU A 59 -3.74 3.52 10.01
CA GLU A 59 -3.18 2.60 11.01
C GLU A 59 -1.65 2.65 11.09
N GLU A 60 -0.98 2.99 9.98
CA GLU A 60 0.48 2.86 9.90
C GLU A 60 1.21 4.14 10.29
N SER A 61 2.05 4.10 11.32
CA SER A 61 2.76 5.29 11.83
C SER A 61 3.72 5.90 10.81
N ALA A 62 4.36 5.08 9.98
CA ALA A 62 5.26 5.54 8.92
C ALA A 62 4.55 6.45 7.90
N SER A 63 3.22 6.41 7.80
CA SER A 63 2.48 7.24 6.85
C SER A 63 2.22 8.67 7.31
N GLU A 64 2.56 9.03 8.56
CA GLU A 64 2.15 10.29 9.21
C GLU A 64 2.37 11.55 8.35
N TYR A 65 3.54 11.68 7.72
CA TYR A 65 3.91 12.84 6.89
C TYR A 65 3.26 12.86 5.49
N PHE A 66 2.59 11.77 5.11
CA PHE A 66 2.03 11.54 3.77
C PHE A 66 0.51 11.44 3.78
N ARG A 67 -0.10 11.44 4.97
CA ARG A 67 -1.55 11.33 5.14
C ARG A 67 -2.28 12.49 4.51
N GLU A 68 -1.89 13.72 4.81
CA GLU A 68 -2.56 14.94 4.36
C GLU A 68 -1.70 15.72 3.36
N PRO A 69 -2.29 16.62 2.55
CA PRO A 69 -1.50 17.54 1.72
C PRO A 69 -0.54 18.36 2.59
N VAL A 70 0.67 18.61 2.10
CA VAL A 70 1.72 19.30 2.86
C VAL A 70 1.28 20.73 3.18
N ASP A 71 1.04 21.00 4.46
CA ASP A 71 0.80 22.36 4.95
C ASP A 71 2.14 23.11 5.07
N ALA A 72 2.63 23.57 3.90
CA ALA A 72 3.93 24.21 3.78
C ALA A 72 4.02 25.49 4.61
N LEU A 73 2.90 26.19 4.79
CA LEU A 73 2.84 27.38 5.64
C LEU A 73 3.02 27.03 7.12
N ARG A 74 2.38 25.96 7.58
CA ARG A 74 2.48 25.52 8.98
C ARG A 74 3.84 24.94 9.34
N VAL A 75 4.47 24.18 8.44
CA VAL A 75 5.77 23.52 8.72
C VAL A 75 6.98 24.38 8.33
N GLY A 76 6.75 25.56 7.74
CA GLY A 76 7.82 26.47 7.30
C GLY A 76 8.58 26.00 6.05
N ALA A 77 7.97 25.14 5.24
CA ALA A 77 8.52 24.63 3.99
C ALA A 77 8.21 25.59 2.83
N TRP A 78 8.66 26.84 2.92
CA TRP A 78 8.21 27.96 2.06
C TRP A 78 8.42 27.76 0.55
N ASN A 79 9.36 26.89 0.16
CA ASN A 79 9.63 26.57 -1.25
C ASN A 79 9.05 25.22 -1.67
N TYR A 80 8.23 24.56 -0.85
CA TYR A 80 7.69 23.24 -1.18
C TYR A 80 6.95 23.23 -2.51
N TYR A 81 5.97 24.13 -2.68
CA TYR A 81 5.14 24.20 -3.89
C TYR A 81 5.85 24.80 -5.11
N SER A 82 7.04 25.38 -4.94
CA SER A 82 7.89 25.76 -6.08
C SER A 82 8.85 24.64 -6.49
N VAL A 83 9.23 23.77 -5.56
CA VAL A 83 10.07 22.59 -5.82
C VAL A 83 9.24 21.39 -6.31
N ILE A 84 8.05 21.19 -5.74
CA ILE A 84 7.15 20.08 -6.01
C ILE A 84 5.97 20.58 -6.83
N THR A 85 5.99 20.25 -8.12
CA THR A 85 5.03 20.75 -9.13
C THR A 85 3.72 19.97 -9.17
N GLU A 86 3.72 18.72 -8.72
CA GLU A 86 2.53 17.86 -8.65
C GLU A 86 2.37 17.31 -7.23
N PRO A 87 1.92 18.15 -6.25
CA PRO A 87 1.71 17.72 -4.88
C PRO A 87 0.68 16.59 -4.79
N MET A 88 0.96 15.59 -3.96
CA MET A 88 0.07 14.46 -3.73
C MET A 88 0.12 14.01 -2.27
N SER A 89 -0.97 13.40 -1.79
CA SER A 89 -1.05 12.81 -0.45
C SER A 89 -1.98 11.60 -0.47
N LEU A 90 -1.88 10.72 0.54
CA LEU A 90 -2.78 9.57 0.68
C LEU A 90 -4.24 10.02 0.77
N ARG A 91 -4.50 11.11 1.51
CA ARG A 91 -5.82 11.73 1.58
C ARG A 91 -6.35 12.08 0.19
N THR A 92 -5.53 12.74 -0.62
CA THR A 92 -5.92 13.17 -1.97
C THR A 92 -6.27 11.96 -2.85
N VAL A 93 -5.44 10.91 -2.80
CA VAL A 93 -5.69 9.66 -3.53
C VAL A 93 -7.01 9.01 -3.08
N LEU A 94 -7.23 8.89 -1.78
CA LEU A 94 -8.45 8.32 -1.21
C LEU A 94 -9.71 9.11 -1.60
N ASP A 95 -9.65 10.45 -1.50
CA ASP A 95 -10.76 11.33 -1.90
C ASP A 95 -11.07 11.19 -3.40
N TYR A 96 -10.05 11.09 -4.26
CA TYR A 96 -10.25 10.90 -5.70
C TYR A 96 -10.88 9.55 -6.05
N ILE A 97 -10.57 8.48 -5.31
CA ILE A 97 -11.24 7.18 -5.49
C ILE A 97 -12.74 7.32 -5.16
N VAL A 98 -13.07 7.92 -4.02
CA VAL A 98 -14.46 8.05 -3.54
C VAL A 98 -15.29 9.01 -4.40
N GLN A 99 -14.72 10.13 -4.83
CA GLN A 99 -15.39 11.08 -5.70
C GLN A 99 -15.63 10.50 -7.10
N GLY A 100 -14.79 9.56 -7.52
CA GLY A 100 -14.85 8.93 -8.84
C GLY A 100 -14.41 9.87 -9.98
N GLY A 101 -14.41 9.33 -11.20
CA GLY A 101 -14.11 10.08 -12.42
C GLY A 101 -12.62 10.31 -12.73
N ARG A 102 -11.73 10.28 -11.73
CA ARG A 102 -10.28 10.41 -11.96
C ARG A 102 -9.62 9.09 -12.38
N TYR A 103 -9.98 8.00 -11.71
CA TYR A 103 -9.33 6.70 -11.91
C TYR A 103 -10.28 5.71 -12.57
N SER A 104 -9.82 5.10 -13.64
CA SER A 104 -10.49 3.97 -14.31
C SER A 104 -9.80 2.63 -14.08
N GLN A 105 -8.54 2.64 -13.59
CA GLN A 105 -7.73 1.43 -13.38
C GLN A 105 -6.76 1.61 -12.21
N VAL A 106 -6.35 0.48 -11.63
CA VAL A 106 -5.46 0.39 -10.45
C VAL A 106 -4.12 1.09 -10.69
N GLU A 107 -3.58 1.01 -11.91
CA GLU A 107 -2.27 1.59 -12.25
C GLU A 107 -2.26 3.12 -12.12
N GLN A 108 -3.38 3.79 -12.41
CA GLN A 108 -3.47 5.24 -12.27
C GLN A 108 -3.43 5.66 -10.79
N ILE A 109 -4.08 4.89 -9.92
CA ILE A 109 -4.02 5.10 -8.48
C ILE A 109 -2.59 4.87 -7.98
N MET A 110 -1.95 3.78 -8.40
CA MET A 110 -0.57 3.46 -8.03
C MET A 110 0.44 4.50 -8.53
N ASN A 111 0.20 5.13 -9.68
CA ASN A 111 1.03 6.24 -10.14
C ASN A 111 0.95 7.46 -9.22
N ASP A 112 -0.25 7.85 -8.79
CA ASP A 112 -0.42 8.96 -7.83
C ASP A 112 0.15 8.59 -6.45
N VAL A 113 0.05 7.32 -6.02
CA VAL A 113 0.70 6.84 -4.78
C VAL A 113 2.23 6.92 -4.90
N GLU A 114 2.80 6.47 -6.02
CA GLU A 114 4.24 6.52 -6.27
C GLU A 114 4.76 7.97 -6.37
N LEU A 115 3.94 8.90 -6.87
CA LEU A 115 4.23 10.32 -6.89
C LEU A 115 4.43 10.90 -5.48
N ILE A 116 3.68 10.43 -4.47
CA ILE A 116 3.88 10.83 -3.06
C ILE A 116 5.33 10.56 -2.63
N TRP A 117 5.81 9.34 -2.90
CA TRP A 117 7.15 8.90 -2.51
C TRP A 117 8.23 9.65 -3.27
N LYS A 118 8.06 9.83 -4.59
CA LYS A 118 8.99 10.59 -5.44
C LYS A 118 9.08 12.06 -5.02
N ASN A 119 7.95 12.68 -4.68
CA ASN A 119 7.92 14.05 -4.17
C ASN A 119 8.69 14.17 -2.85
N CYS A 120 8.51 13.19 -1.95
CA CYS A 120 9.24 13.14 -0.69
C CYS A 120 10.75 13.05 -0.91
N GLU A 121 11.22 12.13 -1.75
CA GLU A 121 12.64 11.98 -2.07
C GLU A 121 13.20 13.22 -2.79
N ARG A 122 12.42 13.83 -3.68
CA ARG A 122 12.81 15.05 -4.41
C ARG A 122 13.02 16.24 -3.47
N TYR A 123 12.12 16.43 -2.51
CA TYR A 123 12.17 17.58 -1.61
C TYR A 123 13.16 17.35 -0.44
N ASN A 124 13.14 16.17 0.17
CA ASN A 124 13.88 15.89 1.40
C ASN A 124 15.24 15.20 1.14
N GLY A 125 15.45 14.64 -0.06
CA GLY A 125 16.62 13.82 -0.38
C GLY A 125 16.42 12.34 -0.02
N ALA A 126 17.04 11.45 -0.80
CA ALA A 126 16.88 9.99 -0.68
C ALA A 126 17.36 9.41 0.67
N GLU A 127 18.33 10.07 1.30
CA GLU A 127 18.91 9.68 2.60
C GLU A 127 18.16 10.29 3.80
N SER A 128 17.10 11.05 3.57
CA SER A 128 16.31 11.63 4.65
C SER A 128 15.52 10.58 5.42
N HIS A 129 15.22 10.88 6.68
CA HIS A 129 14.33 10.05 7.49
C HIS A 129 12.94 9.90 6.82
N LEU A 130 12.42 10.98 6.24
CA LEU A 130 11.14 10.96 5.52
C LEU A 130 11.21 10.05 4.28
N ALA A 131 12.32 10.04 3.53
CA ALA A 131 12.49 9.09 2.43
C ALA A 131 12.55 7.63 2.92
N ALA A 132 13.15 7.37 4.09
CA ALA A 132 13.09 6.06 4.71
C ALA A 132 11.65 5.66 5.10
N ASP A 133 10.85 6.60 5.60
CA ASP A 133 9.42 6.39 5.88
C ASP A 133 8.61 6.13 4.61
N ALA A 134 8.89 6.84 3.51
CA ALA A 134 8.27 6.61 2.22
C ALA A 134 8.56 5.18 1.70
N ARG A 135 9.81 4.70 1.82
CA ARG A 135 10.17 3.32 1.49
C ARG A 135 9.45 2.30 2.38
N ARG A 136 9.31 2.58 3.67
CA ARG A 136 8.52 1.75 4.59
C ARG A 136 7.05 1.71 4.18
N CYS A 137 6.44 2.84 3.83
CA CYS A 137 5.07 2.90 3.34
C CYS A 137 4.87 2.07 2.07
N ARG A 138 5.81 2.14 1.12
CA ARG A 138 5.78 1.31 -0.10
C ARG A 138 5.74 -0.19 0.24
N ALA A 139 6.65 -0.65 1.10
CA ALA A 139 6.72 -2.05 1.50
C ALA A 139 5.47 -2.52 2.28
N ILE A 140 4.93 -1.67 3.14
CA ILE A 140 3.70 -1.99 3.89
C ILE A 140 2.50 -2.10 2.94
N LEU A 141 2.36 -1.18 1.99
CA LEU A 141 1.29 -1.23 0.99
C LEU A 141 1.36 -2.49 0.14
N GLU A 142 2.57 -2.86 -0.31
CA GLU A 142 2.81 -4.11 -1.05
C GLU A 142 2.39 -5.32 -0.22
N LYS A 143 2.83 -5.40 1.03
CA LYS A 143 2.43 -6.47 1.96
C LYS A 143 0.92 -6.54 2.19
N HIS A 144 0.23 -5.39 2.27
CA HIS A 144 -1.23 -5.38 2.39
C HIS A 144 -1.91 -5.95 1.14
N ARG A 145 -1.41 -5.61 -0.05
CA ARG A 145 -1.92 -6.11 -1.32
C ARG A 145 -1.65 -7.60 -1.50
N GLU A 146 -0.44 -8.06 -1.18
CA GLU A 146 -0.08 -9.48 -1.19
C GLU A 146 -0.98 -10.28 -0.25
N ARG A 147 -1.15 -9.82 1.00
CA ARG A 147 -2.04 -10.47 1.95
C ARG A 147 -3.47 -10.53 1.44
N LEU A 148 -3.96 -9.49 0.79
CA LEU A 148 -5.31 -9.50 0.24
C LEU A 148 -5.45 -10.50 -0.91
N ALA A 149 -4.48 -10.53 -1.82
CA ALA A 149 -4.43 -11.51 -2.91
C ALA A 149 -4.36 -12.95 -2.38
N ASP A 150 -3.58 -13.18 -1.33
CA ASP A 150 -3.42 -14.46 -0.64
C ASP A 150 -4.72 -15.00 -0.03
N GLU A 151 -5.61 -14.10 0.37
CA GLU A 151 -6.90 -14.44 0.97
C GLU A 151 -8.03 -14.57 -0.07
N GLN A 152 -7.78 -14.29 -1.35
CA GLN A 152 -8.75 -14.55 -2.42
C GLN A 152 -8.94 -16.05 -2.63
N THR A 153 -10.13 -16.45 -3.07
CA THR A 153 -10.41 -17.84 -3.48
C THR A 153 -9.43 -18.27 -4.57
N ALA A 154 -8.87 -19.45 -4.43
CA ALA A 154 -7.95 -20.00 -5.40
C ALA A 154 -8.67 -20.25 -6.75
N PRO A 155 -8.03 -19.98 -7.90
CA PRO A 155 -8.62 -20.28 -9.20
C PRO A 155 -8.86 -21.78 -9.35
N ALA A 156 -10.11 -22.19 -9.57
CA ALA A 156 -10.49 -23.61 -9.63
C ALA A 156 -9.63 -24.42 -10.62
N ALA A 157 -9.35 -23.87 -11.80
CA ALA A 157 -8.52 -24.53 -12.80
C ALA A 157 -7.09 -24.84 -12.32
N GLU A 158 -6.48 -23.94 -11.53
CA GLU A 158 -5.14 -24.18 -10.97
C GLU A 158 -5.18 -25.17 -9.80
N VAL A 159 -6.29 -25.21 -9.08
CA VAL A 159 -6.52 -26.18 -7.99
C VAL A 159 -6.69 -27.58 -8.57
N ASP A 160 -7.51 -27.73 -9.61
CA ASP A 160 -7.75 -29.00 -10.30
C ASP A 160 -6.44 -29.56 -10.89
N GLU A 161 -5.66 -28.72 -11.60
CA GLU A 161 -4.35 -29.09 -12.14
C GLU A 161 -3.39 -29.59 -11.03
N LEU A 162 -3.40 -28.93 -9.87
CA LEU A 162 -2.54 -29.31 -8.76
C LEU A 162 -3.00 -30.61 -8.09
N ILE A 163 -4.30 -30.85 -8.00
CA ILE A 163 -4.85 -32.11 -7.47
C ILE A 163 -4.45 -33.27 -8.37
N GLU A 164 -4.62 -33.14 -9.69
CA GLU A 164 -4.19 -34.17 -10.65
C GLU A 164 -2.68 -34.45 -10.54
N ALA A 165 -1.88 -33.40 -10.37
CA ALA A 165 -0.44 -33.56 -10.13
C ALA A 165 -0.18 -34.35 -8.83
N LEU A 166 -0.87 -34.01 -7.73
CA LEU A 166 -0.72 -34.66 -6.42
C LEU A 166 -1.14 -36.14 -6.43
N GLU A 167 -2.14 -36.53 -7.23
CA GLU A 167 -2.56 -37.93 -7.37
C GLU A 167 -1.43 -38.84 -7.91
N SER A 168 -0.48 -38.26 -8.64
CA SER A 168 0.70 -38.97 -9.17
C SER A 168 1.94 -38.91 -8.28
N MET A 169 1.88 -38.23 -7.14
CA MET A 169 3.01 -38.02 -6.23
C MET A 169 3.13 -39.10 -5.16
N ASP A 170 4.32 -39.21 -4.57
CA ASP A 170 4.59 -40.10 -3.44
C ASP A 170 3.82 -39.69 -2.17
N ASP A 171 3.53 -40.68 -1.31
CA ASP A 171 2.84 -40.51 -0.03
C ASP A 171 3.52 -39.50 0.92
N SER A 172 4.84 -39.31 0.80
CA SER A 172 5.57 -38.27 1.55
C SER A 172 5.10 -36.85 1.19
N VAL A 173 4.76 -36.61 -0.07
CA VAL A 173 4.24 -35.32 -0.56
C VAL A 173 2.83 -35.08 -0.03
N LEU A 174 1.97 -36.11 -0.09
CA LEU A 174 0.61 -36.03 0.45
C LEU A 174 0.62 -35.74 1.96
N LYS A 175 1.49 -36.41 2.73
CA LYS A 175 1.67 -36.14 4.17
C LYS A 175 2.18 -34.73 4.46
N ALA A 176 3.07 -34.19 3.62
CA ALA A 176 3.54 -32.82 3.76
C ALA A 176 2.42 -31.79 3.51
N VAL A 177 1.55 -32.05 2.53
CA VAL A 177 0.35 -31.23 2.27
C VAL A 177 -0.63 -31.32 3.44
N GLU A 178 -0.91 -32.52 3.96
CA GLU A 178 -1.76 -32.70 5.15
C GLU A 178 -1.19 -31.96 6.37
N ALA A 179 0.12 -32.11 6.63
CA ALA A 179 0.80 -31.42 7.73
C ALA A 179 0.78 -29.89 7.59
N TYR A 180 0.78 -29.36 6.36
CA TYR A 180 0.58 -27.94 6.11
C TYR A 180 -0.82 -27.49 6.55
N PHE A 181 -1.89 -28.17 6.10
CA PHE A 181 -3.25 -27.79 6.48
C PHE A 181 -3.49 -27.92 7.99
N LEU A 182 -3.00 -28.99 8.62
CA LEU A 182 -3.06 -29.18 10.07
C LEU A 182 -2.34 -28.09 10.88
N ARG A 183 -1.38 -27.39 10.28
CA ARG A 183 -0.62 -26.32 10.95
C ARG A 183 -1.19 -24.93 10.67
N GLU A 184 -1.48 -24.64 9.41
CA GLU A 184 -1.76 -23.28 8.94
C GLU A 184 -3.26 -22.97 8.88
N ASP A 185 -4.09 -23.94 8.49
CA ASP A 185 -5.55 -23.75 8.44
C ASP A 185 -6.31 -25.07 8.66
N PRO A 186 -6.38 -25.56 9.93
CA PRO A 186 -7.06 -26.81 10.25
C PRO A 186 -8.56 -26.79 9.96
N THR A 187 -9.15 -25.60 9.74
CA THR A 187 -10.58 -25.45 9.49
C THR A 187 -10.99 -25.96 8.11
N LEU A 188 -10.01 -26.14 7.21
CA LEU A 188 -10.21 -26.72 5.89
C LEU A 188 -10.23 -28.25 5.89
N ILE A 189 -9.95 -28.92 7.02
CA ILE A 189 -10.02 -30.38 7.10
C ILE A 189 -11.44 -30.76 7.51
N LEU A 190 -12.16 -31.43 6.59
CA LEU A 190 -13.51 -31.90 6.79
C LEU A 190 -13.55 -33.05 7.80
N SER A 191 -14.73 -33.35 8.33
CA SER A 191 -14.93 -34.49 9.24
C SER A 191 -14.63 -35.85 8.60
N SER A 192 -14.63 -35.94 7.26
CA SER A 192 -14.18 -37.12 6.52
C SER A 192 -12.66 -37.32 6.54
N GLY A 193 -11.90 -36.27 6.89
CA GLY A 193 -10.44 -36.20 6.74
C GLY A 193 -10.00 -35.54 5.43
N ASP A 194 -10.92 -35.29 4.50
CA ASP A 194 -10.61 -34.63 3.23
C ASP A 194 -10.44 -33.12 3.39
N VAL A 195 -9.72 -32.49 2.46
CA VAL A 195 -9.56 -31.04 2.41
C VAL A 195 -10.78 -30.41 1.71
N ASP A 196 -11.30 -29.31 2.26
CA ASP A 196 -12.36 -28.49 1.67
C ASP A 196 -11.84 -27.68 0.47
N ILE A 197 -11.73 -28.34 -0.67
CA ILE A 197 -11.19 -27.79 -1.93
C ILE A 197 -11.88 -26.46 -2.34
N PRO A 198 -13.22 -26.33 -2.33
CA PRO A 198 -13.90 -25.08 -2.68
C PRO A 198 -13.53 -23.87 -1.80
N SER A 199 -13.09 -24.11 -0.56
CA SER A 199 -12.71 -23.06 0.39
C SER A 199 -11.22 -22.68 0.33
N LEU A 200 -10.45 -23.30 -0.58
CA LEU A 200 -9.04 -22.98 -0.76
C LEU A 200 -8.83 -21.53 -1.21
N ARG A 201 -7.80 -20.92 -0.64
CA ARG A 201 -7.36 -19.55 -0.95
C ARG A 201 -6.04 -19.60 -1.70
N VAL A 202 -5.69 -18.51 -2.37
CA VAL A 202 -4.45 -18.39 -3.15
C VAL A 202 -3.21 -18.76 -2.32
N LYS A 203 -3.17 -18.41 -1.03
CA LYS A 203 -2.08 -18.81 -0.12
C LYS A 203 -1.93 -20.33 0.04
N HIS A 204 -3.06 -21.05 0.09
CA HIS A 204 -3.06 -22.51 0.20
C HIS A 204 -2.54 -23.13 -1.10
N LEU A 205 -3.05 -22.65 -2.25
CA LEU A 205 -2.59 -23.08 -3.56
C LEU A 205 -1.08 -22.86 -3.74
N ARG A 206 -0.56 -21.67 -3.36
CA ARG A 206 0.87 -21.37 -3.40
C ARG A 206 1.68 -22.34 -2.54
N ALA A 207 1.27 -22.56 -1.29
CA ALA A 207 1.97 -23.46 -0.38
C ALA A 207 1.99 -24.90 -0.89
N MET A 208 0.88 -25.39 -1.44
CA MET A 208 0.81 -26.72 -2.05
C MET A 208 1.76 -26.82 -3.27
N LYS A 209 1.78 -25.80 -4.16
CA LYS A 209 2.73 -25.74 -5.28
C LYS A 209 4.19 -25.75 -4.80
N GLU A 210 4.51 -25.03 -3.72
CA GLU A 210 5.84 -25.03 -3.12
C GLU A 210 6.23 -26.40 -2.57
N ILE A 211 5.32 -27.11 -1.90
CA ILE A 211 5.56 -28.47 -1.39
C ILE A 211 5.88 -29.43 -2.55
N VAL A 212 5.07 -29.39 -3.62
CA VAL A 212 5.30 -30.19 -4.83
C VAL A 212 6.64 -29.85 -5.47
N GLN A 213 6.99 -28.57 -5.58
CA GLN A 213 8.27 -28.16 -6.15
C GLN A 213 9.47 -28.60 -5.30
N ARG A 214 9.37 -28.54 -3.96
CA ARG A 214 10.41 -29.04 -3.05
C ARG A 214 10.57 -30.55 -3.19
N ALA A 215 9.48 -31.29 -3.29
CA ALA A 215 9.53 -32.73 -3.54
C ALA A 215 10.23 -33.06 -4.87
N ALA A 216 9.87 -32.36 -5.95
CA ALA A 216 10.52 -32.52 -7.25
C ALA A 216 12.02 -32.22 -7.23
N ASN A 217 12.46 -31.32 -6.34
CA ASN A 217 13.87 -30.98 -6.14
C ASN A 217 14.60 -31.91 -5.15
N GLY A 218 13.92 -32.88 -4.53
CA GLY A 218 14.49 -33.72 -3.47
C GLY A 218 14.78 -32.96 -2.16
N GLN A 219 14.02 -31.88 -1.90
CA GLN A 219 14.18 -30.95 -0.77
C GLN A 219 13.00 -31.05 0.22
N LEU A 220 12.21 -32.11 0.15
CA LEU A 220 11.16 -32.37 1.13
C LEU A 220 11.81 -32.96 2.39
N GLU A 221 11.74 -32.23 3.49
CA GLU A 221 12.27 -32.64 4.81
C GLU A 221 11.46 -33.78 5.44
#